data_AF-A0A2D4N238-F1
#
_entry.id   AF-A0A2D4N238-F1
#
_cell.length_a   1.000
_cell.length_b   1.000
_cell.length_c   1.000
_cell.angle_alpha   90.00
_cell.angle_beta   90.00
_cell.angle_gamma   90.00
#
_symmetry.space_group_name_H-M   'P 1'
#
loop_
_entity.id
_entity.type
_entity.pdbx_description
1 polymer ?
#
loop_
_entity_poly.entity_id
_entity_poly.type
_entity_poly.pdbx_seq_one_letter_code
_entity_poly.pdbx_strand_id
1 'polypeptide(L)'
;PEMLLRVTIGGLTLTLLHQPPGLFPSDVLSLIIAQRFFSQLGALKDAAFGGRDFHPLRHCFEEAIPRSHVRLTGAAVQLTCEHKASKQLRGLNWDASFGLLEILECLWPASRMMGKPEYTQLLVFPTPGPVPYSQAPQPCTRIRSKHLEKLPSSKSGLAKGASSKLTVDLTVELAEFLSEVDLGTLDRLCSLLQPTMVPSQPRG
;
A
#
# COMPACT_ATOMS: atom_id res chain seq x y z
N PRO A 1 -7.78 -25.94 -1.72
CA PRO A 1 -8.13 -24.52 -1.50
C PRO A 1 -9.59 -24.34 -1.93
N GLU A 2 -10.38 -23.58 -1.19
CA GLU A 2 -11.75 -23.27 -1.63
C GLU A 2 -11.75 -22.20 -2.72
N MET A 3 -10.76 -21.30 -2.70
CA MET A 3 -10.54 -20.31 -3.75
C MET A 3 -9.04 -20.01 -3.89
N LEU A 4 -8.58 -19.85 -5.13
CA LEU A 4 -7.26 -19.36 -5.47
C LEU A 4 -7.41 -18.28 -6.55
N LEU A 5 -6.97 -17.07 -6.24
CA LEU A 5 -6.94 -15.93 -7.15
C LEU A 5 -5.49 -15.59 -7.48
N ARG A 6 -5.18 -15.45 -8.76
CA ARG A 6 -3.89 -14.94 -9.25
C ARG A 6 -4.16 -13.75 -10.16
N VAL A 7 -3.55 -12.62 -9.86
CA VAL A 7 -3.68 -11.37 -10.62
C VAL A 7 -2.28 -10.89 -10.98
N THR A 8 -2.09 -10.51 -12.24
CA THR A 8 -0.89 -9.80 -12.69
C THR A 8 -1.31 -8.38 -13.07
N ILE A 9 -0.66 -7.39 -12.48
CA ILE A 9 -0.92 -5.97 -12.72
C ILE A 9 0.33 -5.37 -13.33
N GLY A 10 0.22 -4.80 -14.53
CA GLY A 10 1.34 -4.12 -15.18
C GLY A 10 1.87 -2.97 -14.33
N GLY A 11 0.95 -2.24 -13.70
CA GLY A 11 1.25 -1.07 -12.89
C GLY A 11 0.17 -0.75 -11.86
N LEU A 12 0.59 -0.37 -10.66
CA LEU A 12 -0.26 -0.03 -9.52
C LEU A 12 0.23 1.28 -8.91
N THR A 13 -0.69 2.20 -8.60
CA THR A 13 -0.38 3.37 -7.78
C THR A 13 -1.44 3.55 -6.71
N LEU A 14 -1.00 3.70 -5.46
CA LEU A 14 -1.83 4.02 -4.30
C LEU A 14 -1.37 5.37 -3.77
N THR A 15 -2.30 6.31 -3.57
CA THR A 15 -1.99 7.65 -3.07
C THR A 15 -2.83 7.97 -1.87
N LEU A 16 -2.18 8.36 -0.78
CA LEU A 16 -2.79 8.74 0.49
C LEU A 16 -2.52 10.22 0.74
N LEU A 17 -3.56 11.05 0.73
CA LEU A 17 -3.43 12.48 0.98
C LEU A 17 -3.14 12.74 2.46
N HIS A 18 -2.26 13.69 2.76
CA HIS A 18 -2.18 14.22 4.12
C HIS A 18 -3.49 14.95 4.48
N GLN A 19 -4.09 14.53 5.58
CA GLN A 19 -5.26 15.19 6.16
C GLN A 19 -4.77 16.20 7.21
N PRO A 20 -5.28 17.44 7.18
CA PRO A 20 -5.09 18.34 8.32
C PRO A 20 -5.74 17.71 9.56
N PRO A 21 -5.09 17.77 10.74
CA PRO A 21 -5.66 17.24 11.97
C PRO A 21 -7.02 17.88 12.26
N GLY A 22 -8.03 17.06 12.57
CA GLY A 22 -9.37 17.51 12.95
C GLY A 22 -10.30 17.92 11.81
N LEU A 23 -9.85 17.89 10.55
CA LEU A 23 -10.71 18.17 9.39
C LEU A 23 -11.01 16.89 8.63
N PHE A 24 -12.23 16.38 8.80
CA PHE A 24 -12.79 15.46 7.83
C PHE A 24 -12.93 16.20 6.51
N PRO A 25 -12.43 15.66 5.39
CA PRO A 25 -12.57 16.33 4.13
C PRO A 25 -14.06 16.48 3.83
N SER A 26 -14.51 17.69 3.49
CA SER A 26 -15.84 17.86 2.90
C SER A 26 -15.93 16.93 1.68
N ASP A 27 -16.98 16.11 1.61
CA ASP A 27 -17.20 15.16 0.51
C ASP A 27 -17.05 15.82 -0.87
N VAL A 28 -17.40 17.10 -0.97
CA VAL A 28 -17.26 17.93 -2.17
C VAL A 28 -15.79 18.17 -2.55
N LEU A 29 -14.92 18.51 -1.59
CA LEU A 29 -13.50 18.72 -1.85
C LEU A 29 -12.80 17.42 -2.25
N SER A 30 -13.16 16.31 -1.62
CA SER A 30 -12.68 14.98 -2.01
C SER A 30 -13.08 14.62 -3.44
N LEU A 31 -14.33 14.91 -3.82
CA LEU A 31 -14.84 14.64 -5.16
C LEU A 31 -14.13 15.46 -6.24
N ILE A 32 -13.89 16.76 -6.02
CA ILE A 32 -13.19 17.62 -6.97
C ILE A 32 -11.75 17.13 -7.20
N ILE A 33 -11.05 16.75 -6.12
CA ILE A 33 -9.69 16.21 -6.22
C ILE A 33 -9.70 14.90 -6.99
N ALA A 34 -10.65 14.00 -6.70
CA ALA A 34 -10.78 12.74 -7.43
C ALA A 34 -11.05 12.98 -8.92
N GLN A 35 -11.97 13.89 -9.27
CA GLN A 35 -12.27 14.22 -10.66
C GLN A 35 -11.05 14.77 -11.41
N ARG A 36 -10.29 15.68 -10.79
CA ARG A 36 -9.04 16.20 -11.36
C ARG A 36 -8.00 15.10 -11.54
N PHE A 37 -7.85 14.21 -10.56
CA PHE A 37 -6.92 13.09 -10.67
C PHE A 37 -7.29 12.16 -11.83
N PHE A 38 -8.55 11.74 -11.92
CA PHE A 38 -8.99 10.81 -12.95
C PHE A 38 -9.00 11.43 -14.36
N SER A 39 -9.10 12.75 -14.50
CA SER A 39 -8.93 13.40 -15.80
C SER A 39 -7.49 13.33 -16.34
N GLN A 40 -6.50 13.11 -15.46
CA GLN A 40 -5.08 12.98 -15.82
C GLN A 40 -4.64 11.51 -16.01
N LEU A 41 -5.53 10.53 -15.88
CA LEU A 41 -5.18 9.11 -15.86
C LEU A 41 -4.47 8.63 -17.15
N GLY A 42 -4.84 9.18 -18.31
CA GLY A 42 -4.19 8.87 -19.59
C GLY A 42 -2.70 9.25 -19.57
N ALA A 43 -2.38 10.48 -19.17
CA ALA A 43 -1.01 10.96 -19.06
C ALA A 43 -0.20 10.16 -18.02
N LEU A 44 -0.83 9.79 -16.89
CA LEU A 44 -0.19 8.93 -15.89
C LEU A 44 0.19 7.57 -16.46
N LYS A 45 -0.69 6.92 -17.24
CA LYS A 45 -0.43 5.59 -17.82
C LYS A 45 0.82 5.62 -18.70
N ASP A 46 0.93 6.62 -19.57
CA ASP A 46 2.03 6.73 -20.53
C ASP A 46 3.38 7.01 -19.84
N ALA A 47 3.36 7.76 -18.74
CA ALA A 47 4.55 8.09 -17.95
C ALA A 47 4.97 6.97 -16.96
N ALA A 48 4.03 6.15 -16.47
CA ALA A 48 4.24 5.30 -15.31
C ALA A 48 4.99 3.99 -15.55
N PHE A 49 4.75 3.35 -16.70
CA PHE A 49 5.05 1.92 -16.86
C PHE A 49 5.83 1.58 -18.14
N GLY A 50 6.39 2.61 -18.82
CA GLY A 50 7.26 2.45 -19.99
C GLY A 50 8.76 2.59 -19.69
N GLY A 51 9.13 3.08 -18.50
CA GLY A 51 10.51 3.37 -18.10
C GLY A 51 11.10 2.36 -17.10
N ARG A 52 12.37 2.58 -16.71
CA ARG A 52 13.05 1.80 -15.66
C ARG A 52 12.86 2.35 -14.24
N ASP A 53 12.27 3.54 -14.13
CA ASP A 53 12.00 4.23 -12.87
C ASP A 53 10.66 4.96 -12.93
N PHE A 54 10.23 5.46 -11.77
CA PHE A 54 8.97 6.17 -11.59
C PHE A 54 9.13 7.69 -11.54
N HIS A 55 10.31 8.23 -11.89
CA HIS A 55 10.56 9.67 -11.85
C HIS A 55 9.62 10.47 -12.76
N PRO A 56 9.29 10.03 -14.00
CA PRO A 56 8.34 10.73 -14.86
C PRO A 56 6.95 10.91 -14.23
N LEU A 57 6.55 10.03 -13.31
CA LEU A 57 5.26 10.15 -12.64
C LEU A 57 5.18 11.34 -11.70
N ARG A 58 6.31 11.85 -11.18
CA ARG A 58 6.30 12.96 -10.23
C ARG A 58 5.58 14.16 -10.83
N HIS A 59 6.02 14.60 -12.01
CA HIS A 59 5.39 15.70 -12.74
C HIS A 59 3.89 15.47 -13.03
N CYS A 60 3.50 14.26 -13.42
CA CYS A 60 2.08 13.95 -13.64
C CYS A 60 1.26 14.09 -12.36
N PHE A 61 1.80 13.67 -11.21
CA PHE A 61 1.14 13.79 -9.91
C PHE A 61 1.13 15.22 -9.38
N GLU A 62 2.14 16.04 -9.69
CA GLU A 62 2.15 17.46 -9.36
C GLU A 62 0.92 18.18 -9.96
N GLU A 63 0.62 17.88 -11.23
CA GLU A 63 -0.52 18.45 -11.95
C GLU A 63 -1.86 17.83 -11.53
N ALA A 64 -1.88 16.52 -11.27
CA ALA A 64 -3.10 15.79 -10.94
C ALA A 64 -3.57 16.01 -9.49
N ILE A 65 -2.62 16.11 -8.54
CA ILE A 65 -2.89 16.18 -7.10
C ILE A 65 -1.98 17.25 -6.46
N PRO A 66 -2.37 18.54 -6.49
CA PRO A 66 -1.60 19.63 -5.90
C PRO A 66 -1.80 19.71 -4.37
N ARG A 67 -1.53 18.60 -3.67
CA ARG A 67 -1.63 18.46 -2.22
C ARG A 67 -0.57 17.49 -1.71
N SER A 68 -0.12 17.71 -0.49
CA SER A 68 0.81 16.78 0.16
C SER A 68 0.21 15.39 0.23
N HIS A 69 0.98 14.38 -0.12
CA HIS A 69 0.54 12.99 -0.14
C HIS A 69 1.71 12.01 -0.01
N VAL A 70 1.40 10.79 0.42
CA VAL A 70 2.28 9.62 0.32
C VAL A 70 1.82 8.79 -0.86
N ARG A 71 2.75 8.38 -1.72
CA ARG A 71 2.46 7.59 -2.93
C ARG A 71 3.28 6.31 -2.93
N LEU A 72 2.61 5.18 -3.08
CA LEU A 72 3.21 3.89 -3.41
C LEU A 72 2.97 3.62 -4.89
N THR A 73 4.03 3.34 -5.64
CA THR A 73 3.97 2.97 -7.06
C THR A 73 4.70 1.65 -7.27
N GLY A 74 4.03 0.70 -7.91
CA GLY A 74 4.60 -0.60 -8.25
C GLY A 74 4.39 -0.96 -9.71
N ALA A 75 5.31 -1.72 -10.29
CA ALA A 75 5.19 -2.27 -11.63
C ALA A 75 5.57 -3.75 -11.65
N ALA A 76 5.07 -4.46 -12.67
CA ALA A 76 5.19 -5.92 -12.77
C ALA A 76 4.74 -6.61 -11.47
N VAL A 77 3.54 -6.26 -11.01
CA VAL A 77 3.02 -6.73 -9.72
C VAL A 77 2.34 -8.07 -9.93
N GLN A 78 2.74 -9.07 -9.14
CA GLN A 78 2.06 -10.36 -9.09
C GLN A 78 1.40 -10.53 -7.72
N LEU A 79 0.09 -10.75 -7.71
CA LEU A 79 -0.69 -11.00 -6.50
C LEU A 79 -1.29 -12.40 -6.56
N THR A 80 -1.06 -13.19 -5.53
CA THR A 80 -1.73 -14.47 -5.30
C THR A 80 -2.50 -14.40 -3.99
N CYS A 81 -3.75 -14.84 -3.98
CA CYS A 81 -4.58 -14.94 -2.79
C CYS A 81 -5.20 -16.34 -2.73
N GLU A 82 -5.03 -17.03 -1.62
CA GLU A 82 -5.52 -18.37 -1.39
C GLU A 82 -6.42 -18.38 -0.14
N HIS A 83 -7.68 -18.77 -0.31
CA HIS A 83 -8.60 -19.00 0.78
C HIS A 83 -8.81 -20.51 1.00
N LYS A 84 -8.69 -20.92 2.25
CA LYS A 84 -8.94 -22.29 2.72
C LYS A 84 -10.00 -22.21 3.82
N ALA A 85 -11.16 -22.81 3.64
CA ALA A 85 -12.02 -23.11 4.77
C ALA A 85 -12.23 -24.61 4.93
N SER A 86 -12.49 -24.97 6.18
CA SER A 86 -12.91 -26.28 6.63
C SER A 86 -13.81 -26.09 7.84
N LYS A 87 -14.45 -27.15 8.33
CA LYS A 87 -15.37 -27.08 9.48
C LYS A 87 -14.74 -26.54 10.77
N GLN A 88 -13.41 -26.52 10.89
CA GLN A 88 -12.68 -26.19 12.13
C GLN A 88 -11.57 -25.16 11.91
N LEU A 89 -11.31 -24.76 10.66
CA LEU A 89 -10.17 -23.93 10.29
C LEU A 89 -10.52 -23.06 9.10
N ARG A 90 -10.26 -21.75 9.20
CA ARG A 90 -10.29 -20.80 8.09
C ARG A 90 -8.89 -20.23 7.90
N GLY A 91 -8.47 -20.08 6.66
CA GLY A 91 -7.15 -19.62 6.29
C GLY A 91 -7.23 -18.68 5.10
N LEU A 92 -6.54 -17.56 5.18
CA LEU A 92 -6.36 -16.61 4.08
C LEU A 92 -4.87 -16.34 3.94
N ASN A 93 -4.29 -16.75 2.83
CA ASN A 93 -2.91 -16.45 2.49
C ASN A 93 -2.91 -15.47 1.32
N TRP A 94 -2.07 -14.45 1.38
CA TRP A 94 -1.79 -13.63 0.20
C TRP A 94 -0.30 -13.39 0.04
N ASP A 95 0.12 -13.26 -1.21
CA ASP A 95 1.50 -13.08 -1.65
C ASP A 95 1.52 -12.05 -2.76
N ALA A 96 2.16 -10.91 -2.52
CA ALA A 96 2.36 -9.85 -3.49
C ALA A 96 3.85 -9.71 -3.78
N SER A 97 4.24 -9.68 -5.05
CA SER A 97 5.60 -9.38 -5.47
C SER A 97 5.64 -8.25 -6.48
N PHE A 98 6.72 -7.47 -6.45
CA PHE A 98 6.89 -6.26 -7.24
C PHE A 98 8.21 -6.34 -7.99
N GLY A 99 8.17 -6.19 -9.31
CA GLY A 99 9.39 -6.05 -10.11
C GLY A 99 10.08 -4.71 -9.85
N LEU A 100 9.29 -3.64 -9.76
CA LEU A 100 9.71 -2.30 -9.33
C LEU A 100 8.75 -1.79 -8.26
N LEU A 101 9.27 -1.07 -7.27
CA LEU A 101 8.49 -0.45 -6.20
C LEU A 101 9.14 0.88 -5.78
N GLU A 102 8.33 1.89 -5.53
CA GLU A 102 8.74 3.17 -4.94
C GLU A 102 7.66 3.63 -3.95
N ILE A 103 8.10 4.15 -2.81
CA ILE A 103 7.27 4.90 -1.87
C ILE A 103 7.91 6.27 -1.70
N LEU A 104 7.16 7.33 -2.00
CA LEU A 104 7.57 8.71 -1.80
C LEU A 104 6.58 9.45 -0.90
N GLU A 105 7.11 10.40 -0.14
CA GLU A 105 6.33 11.52 0.39
C GLU A 105 6.48 12.70 -0.56
N CYS A 106 5.37 13.35 -0.90
CA CYS A 106 5.30 14.60 -1.64
C CYS A 106 4.73 15.65 -0.69
N LEU A 107 5.51 16.70 -0.41
CA LEU A 107 5.12 17.78 0.49
C LEU A 107 4.96 19.07 -0.28
N TRP A 108 3.74 19.59 -0.25
CA TRP A 108 3.44 20.91 -0.78
C TRP A 108 3.73 21.97 0.28
N PRO A 109 4.36 23.10 -0.10
CA PRO A 109 4.53 24.23 0.80
C PRO A 109 3.20 24.74 1.35
N ALA A 110 3.21 25.22 2.60
CA ALA A 110 2.00 25.77 3.25
C ALA A 110 1.40 26.95 2.48
N SER A 111 2.23 27.72 1.77
CA SER A 111 1.79 28.76 0.84
C SER A 111 1.76 28.21 -0.59
N ARG A 112 0.55 27.93 -1.11
CA ARG A 112 0.34 27.49 -2.50
C ARG A 112 0.80 28.49 -3.56
N MET A 113 1.06 29.74 -3.16
CA MET A 113 1.57 30.79 -4.05
C MET A 113 3.07 30.66 -4.36
N MET A 114 3.81 29.81 -3.64
CA MET A 114 5.27 29.84 -3.67
C MET A 114 5.88 28.45 -3.50
N GLY A 115 6.00 27.70 -4.60
CA GLY A 115 6.96 26.59 -4.67
C GLY A 115 6.49 25.33 -5.39
N LYS A 116 7.47 24.55 -5.83
CA LYS A 116 7.32 23.16 -6.26
C LYS A 116 7.21 22.25 -5.02
N PRO A 117 6.58 21.08 -5.12
CA PRO A 117 6.59 20.14 -4.01
C PRO A 117 7.98 19.57 -3.78
N GLU A 118 8.26 19.25 -2.52
CA GLU A 118 9.44 18.50 -2.11
C GLU A 118 9.12 17.00 -2.07
N TYR A 119 10.09 16.17 -2.48
CA TYR A 119 9.94 14.72 -2.51
C TYR A 119 10.95 14.06 -1.59
N THR A 120 10.46 13.25 -0.66
CA THR A 120 11.28 12.43 0.24
C THR A 120 11.19 10.96 -0.17
N GLN A 121 12.33 10.30 -0.32
CA GLN A 121 12.42 8.92 -0.78
C GLN A 121 12.22 7.94 0.38
N LEU A 122 10.97 7.65 0.74
CA LEU A 122 10.68 6.75 1.87
C LEU A 122 11.19 5.32 1.62
N LEU A 123 11.05 4.83 0.39
CA LEU A 123 11.56 3.52 -0.03
C LEU A 123 11.74 3.50 -1.54
N VAL A 124 12.98 3.40 -2.01
CA VAL A 124 13.31 3.36 -3.45
C VAL A 124 14.33 2.26 -3.69
N PHE A 125 14.07 1.40 -4.67
CA PHE A 125 15.07 0.44 -5.14
C PHE A 125 15.88 1.08 -6.26
N PRO A 126 17.21 1.20 -6.12
CA PRO A 126 18.07 1.58 -7.23
C PRO A 126 17.83 0.60 -8.38
N THR A 127 17.71 1.11 -9.61
CA THR A 127 17.62 0.22 -10.77
C THR A 127 18.88 -0.65 -10.78
N PRO A 128 18.76 -1.99 -10.72
CA PRO A 128 19.94 -2.84 -10.76
C PRO A 128 20.69 -2.57 -12.07
N GLY A 129 22.02 -2.59 -12.00
CA GLY A 129 22.87 -2.59 -13.18
C GLY A 129 22.55 -3.79 -14.10
N PRO A 130 23.19 -3.92 -15.27
CA PRO A 130 22.93 -5.00 -16.20
C PRO A 130 23.00 -6.36 -15.49
N VAL A 131 21.86 -7.02 -15.33
CA VAL A 131 21.80 -8.35 -14.70
C VAL A 131 22.47 -9.33 -15.67
N PRO A 132 23.44 -10.15 -15.21
CA PRO A 132 24.04 -11.18 -16.06
C PRO A 132 22.95 -12.07 -16.65
N TYR A 133 23.10 -12.44 -17.93
CA TYR A 133 22.11 -13.20 -18.71
C TYR A 133 21.68 -14.54 -18.06
N SER A 134 22.41 -15.02 -17.05
CA SER A 134 22.13 -16.29 -16.35
C SER A 134 21.23 -16.19 -15.11
N GLN A 135 20.76 -15.00 -14.73
CA GLN A 135 19.90 -14.85 -13.54
C GLN A 135 18.47 -14.47 -13.93
N ALA A 136 17.50 -15.21 -13.38
CA ALA A 136 16.09 -14.87 -13.53
C ALA A 136 15.81 -13.53 -12.84
N PRO A 137 15.01 -12.63 -13.43
CA PRO A 137 14.66 -11.36 -12.80
C PRO A 137 13.95 -11.63 -11.46
N GLN A 138 14.57 -11.20 -10.37
CA GLN A 138 13.99 -11.30 -9.03
C GLN A 138 13.14 -10.07 -8.74
N PRO A 139 12.01 -10.21 -8.02
CA PRO A 139 11.26 -9.05 -7.56
C PRO A 139 12.11 -8.24 -6.56
N CYS A 140 12.03 -6.92 -6.64
CA CYS A 140 12.66 -6.03 -5.65
C CYS A 140 11.97 -6.09 -4.28
N THR A 141 10.70 -6.50 -4.24
CA THR A 141 9.93 -6.64 -3.01
C THR A 141 8.97 -7.81 -3.10
N ARG A 142 8.83 -8.55 -2.00
CA ARG A 142 7.79 -9.56 -1.81
C ARG A 142 7.19 -9.50 -0.42
N ILE A 143 5.87 -9.46 -0.37
CA ILE A 143 5.09 -9.38 0.87
C ILE A 143 4.19 -10.60 0.93
N ARG A 144 4.26 -11.36 2.01
CA ARG A 144 3.46 -12.57 2.23
C ARG A 144 2.76 -12.49 3.58
N SER A 145 1.46 -12.78 3.58
CA SER A 145 0.71 -12.94 4.82
C SER A 145 0.01 -14.29 4.85
N LYS A 146 -0.04 -14.87 6.05
CA LYS A 146 -0.81 -16.07 6.36
C LYS A 146 -1.69 -15.76 7.56
N HIS A 147 -2.99 -15.75 7.34
CA HIS A 147 -4.00 -15.57 8.37
C HIS A 147 -4.68 -16.92 8.62
N LEU A 148 -4.67 -17.39 9.86
CA LEU A 148 -5.22 -18.68 10.25
C LEU A 148 -6.14 -18.53 11.46
N GLU A 149 -7.42 -18.84 11.28
CA GLU A 149 -8.42 -18.83 12.33
C GLU A 149 -8.87 -20.27 12.64
N LYS A 150 -8.69 -20.68 13.89
CA LYS A 150 -9.19 -21.96 14.42
C LYS A 150 -10.55 -21.75 15.06
N LEU A 151 -11.57 -22.40 14.51
CA LEU A 151 -12.94 -22.33 15.02
C LEU A 151 -13.14 -23.36 16.15
N PRO A 152 -13.94 -23.06 17.19
CA PRO A 152 -14.27 -24.01 18.24
C PRO A 152 -14.86 -25.32 17.71
N SER A 153 -14.46 -26.45 18.32
CA SER A 153 -15.04 -27.76 18.05
C SER A 153 -16.33 -27.95 18.85
N SER A 154 -17.48 -28.19 18.19
CA SER A 154 -18.76 -28.39 18.87
C SER A 154 -18.92 -29.74 19.58
N LYS A 155 -17.82 -30.48 19.82
CA LYS A 155 -17.85 -31.88 20.29
C LYS A 155 -17.87 -32.09 21.80
N SER A 156 -17.98 -31.05 22.63
CA SER A 156 -18.15 -31.24 24.08
C SER A 156 -19.23 -30.31 24.63
N GLY A 157 -20.32 -30.90 25.13
CA GLY A 157 -21.50 -30.21 25.66
C GLY A 157 -21.30 -29.40 26.95
N LEU A 158 -20.10 -28.85 27.21
CA LEU A 158 -19.77 -28.12 28.43
C LEU A 158 -18.92 -26.84 28.24
N ALA A 159 -18.52 -26.48 27.02
CA ALA A 159 -17.63 -25.32 26.82
C ALA A 159 -18.41 -24.02 26.49
N LYS A 160 -19.07 -23.43 27.48
CA LYS A 160 -19.39 -21.99 27.44
C LYS A 160 -18.06 -21.23 27.45
N GLY A 161 -17.59 -20.77 26.28
CA GLY A 161 -16.46 -19.83 26.19
C GLY A 161 -15.30 -20.17 25.24
N ALA A 162 -15.42 -21.14 24.33
CA ALA A 162 -14.35 -21.39 23.36
C ALA A 162 -14.23 -20.21 22.36
N SER A 163 -13.19 -19.39 22.53
CA SER A 163 -12.85 -18.29 21.62
C SER A 163 -12.08 -18.81 20.41
N SER A 164 -12.33 -18.24 19.22
CA SER A 164 -11.55 -18.58 18.03
C SER A 164 -10.12 -18.07 18.20
N LYS A 165 -9.12 -18.92 17.89
CA LYS A 165 -7.72 -18.49 17.92
C LYS A 165 -7.33 -17.99 16.55
N LEU A 166 -7.00 -16.71 16.47
CA LEU A 166 -6.43 -16.11 15.27
C LEU A 166 -4.90 -16.09 15.34
N THR A 167 -4.25 -16.42 14.23
CA THR A 167 -2.79 -16.29 14.05
C THR A 167 -2.53 -15.59 12.73
N VAL A 168 -1.68 -14.57 12.74
CA VAL A 168 -1.31 -13.79 11.56
C VAL A 168 0.21 -13.74 11.48
N ASP A 169 0.75 -14.30 10.40
CA ASP A 169 2.17 -14.18 10.07
C ASP A 169 2.30 -13.23 8.88
N LEU A 170 3.20 -12.25 9.00
CA LEU A 170 3.57 -11.32 7.93
C LEU A 170 5.06 -11.44 7.68
N THR A 171 5.44 -11.65 6.42
CA THR A 171 6.83 -11.70 5.98
C THR A 171 7.03 -10.69 4.85
N VAL A 172 8.06 -9.86 4.97
CA VAL A 172 8.43 -8.87 3.97
C VAL A 172 9.88 -9.12 3.57
N GLU A 173 10.12 -9.35 2.30
CA GLU A 173 11.44 -9.51 1.69
C GLU A 173 11.70 -8.31 0.78
N LEU A 174 12.79 -7.60 1.03
CA LEU A 174 13.21 -6.42 0.28
C LEU A 174 14.60 -6.67 -0.29
N ALA A 175 14.83 -6.26 -1.54
CA ALA A 175 16.17 -6.09 -2.09
C ALA A 175 16.89 -4.91 -1.41
N GLU A 176 18.14 -4.64 -1.80
CA GLU A 176 18.86 -3.44 -1.35
C GLU A 176 18.10 -2.17 -1.79
N PHE A 177 17.83 -1.26 -0.85
CA PHE A 177 17.01 -0.08 -1.06
C PHE A 177 17.60 1.16 -0.39
N LEU A 178 17.16 2.33 -0.86
CA LEU A 178 17.41 3.63 -0.27
C LEU A 178 16.17 4.10 0.48
N SER A 179 16.37 4.73 1.62
CA SER A 179 15.31 5.29 2.45
C SER A 179 15.79 6.54 3.16
N GLU A 180 14.98 7.60 3.04
CA GLU A 180 15.16 8.89 3.68
C GLU A 180 13.97 9.11 4.61
N VAL A 181 14.23 9.23 5.90
CA VAL A 181 13.19 9.48 6.92
C VAL A 181 13.75 10.44 7.96
N ASP A 182 13.11 11.61 8.09
CA ASP A 182 13.33 12.54 9.19
C ASP A 182 12.18 12.47 10.23
N LEU A 183 12.36 13.16 11.36
CA LEU A 183 11.36 13.17 12.44
C LEU A 183 10.01 13.74 11.98
N GLY A 184 10.02 14.76 11.11
CA GLY A 184 8.80 15.36 10.58
C GLY A 184 8.05 14.42 9.65
N THR A 185 8.76 13.68 8.79
CA THR A 185 8.20 12.60 7.97
C THR A 185 7.58 11.54 8.86
N LEU A 186 8.28 11.09 9.91
CA LEU A 186 7.76 10.08 10.81
C LEU A 186 6.46 10.54 11.52
N ASP A 187 6.41 11.76 12.03
CA ASP A 187 5.21 12.31 12.68
C ASP A 187 4.00 12.37 11.73
N ARG A 188 4.22 12.81 10.49
CA ARG A 188 3.18 12.84 9.46
C ARG A 188 2.71 11.44 9.07
N LEU A 189 3.63 10.48 8.91
CA LEU A 189 3.28 9.08 8.62
C LEU A 189 2.52 8.43 9.78
N CYS A 190 2.95 8.66 11.02
CA CYS A 190 2.23 8.18 12.20
C CYS A 190 0.80 8.72 12.22
N SER A 191 0.61 10.00 11.93
CA SER A 191 -0.72 10.63 11.87
C SER A 191 -1.62 10.01 10.80
N LEU A 192 -1.05 9.52 9.69
CA LEU A 192 -1.79 8.83 8.61
C LEU A 192 -2.16 7.38 8.95
N LEU A 193 -1.33 6.70 9.73
CA LEU A 193 -1.47 5.27 10.03
C LEU A 193 -2.18 4.97 11.35
N GLN A 194 -2.56 6.00 12.12
CA GLN A 194 -3.31 5.83 13.35
C GLN A 194 -4.62 5.08 13.06
N PRO A 195 -4.84 3.89 13.66
CA PRO A 195 -6.10 3.21 13.54
C PRO A 195 -7.17 4.10 14.18
N THR A 196 -8.26 4.39 13.45
CA THR A 196 -9.44 5.02 14.04
C THR A 196 -9.96 4.09 15.14
N MET A 197 -9.61 4.37 16.39
CA MET A 197 -10.15 3.64 17.53
C MET A 197 -11.63 3.96 17.60
N VAL A 198 -12.48 3.05 17.10
CA VAL A 198 -13.92 3.11 17.34
C VAL A 198 -14.10 2.77 18.82
N PRO A 199 -14.57 3.69 19.69
CA PRO A 199 -14.83 3.33 21.08
C PRO A 199 -15.89 2.24 21.10
N SER A 200 -15.56 1.11 21.70
CA SER A 200 -16.50 0.02 21.95
C SER A 200 -17.67 0.58 22.75
N GLN A 201 -18.88 0.59 22.17
CA GLN A 201 -20.07 0.96 22.93
C GLN A 201 -20.20 0.02 24.14
N PRO A 202 -20.40 0.55 25.36
CA PRO A 202 -20.73 -0.27 26.50
C PRO A 202 -22.07 -0.94 26.23
N ARG A 203 -22.09 -2.28 26.23
CA ARG A 203 -23.34 -3.05 26.28
C ARG A 203 -23.96 -2.79 27.65
N GLY A 204 -25.02 -2.00 27.68
CA GLY A 204 -25.95 -1.90 28.81
C GLY A 204 -26.79 -3.16 28.96
#